data_AF-A0A425AI34-F1
#
_entry.id   AF-A0A425AI34-F1
#
_cell.length_a   1.000
_cell.length_b   1.000
_cell.length_c   1.000
_cell.angle_alpha   90.00
_cell.angle_beta   90.00
_cell.angle_gamma   90.00
#
_symmetry.space_group_name_H-M   'P 1'
#
loop_
_entity.id
_entity.type
_entity.pdbx_description
1 polymer ?
#
loop_
_entity_poly.entity_id
_entity_poly.type
_entity_poly.pdbx_seq_one_letter_code
_entity_poly.pdbx_strand_id
1 'polypeptide(L)'
;METTFALLNFKESLCYIYPPTEPVRYVSSIVALNVHSPNGTGDWHSAKALSDRAYPEKFYIYGENQERNTNHLFGDNGIIDGTDRLNKMGYFPENIPVWLADHPRACVDYLYTAVLQTGSIGRVILDDWFPSDEDKQSVYDLLNQIEPHLNTQEWENLQLWKRKNPIM
;
A
#
# COMPACT_ATOMS: atom_id res chain seq x y z
N MET A 1 37.25 -9.89 -26.85
CA MET A 1 36.97 -10.51 -25.53
C MET A 1 36.35 -9.43 -24.65
N GLU A 2 35.19 -8.90 -25.05
CA GLU A 2 34.55 -7.73 -24.40
C GLU A 2 33.03 -7.73 -24.63
N THR A 3 32.37 -8.87 -24.43
CA THR A 3 30.91 -8.95 -24.62
C THR A 3 30.18 -9.70 -23.52
N THR A 4 30.91 -10.21 -22.52
CA THR A 4 30.33 -11.02 -21.44
C THR A 4 30.17 -10.25 -20.12
N PHE A 5 30.92 -9.15 -19.92
CA PHE A 5 30.87 -8.38 -18.66
C PHE A 5 29.73 -7.36 -18.58
N ALA A 6 29.18 -6.90 -19.71
CA ALA A 6 28.07 -5.95 -19.71
C ALA A 6 26.70 -6.59 -19.42
N LEU A 7 26.56 -7.91 -19.57
CA LEU A 7 25.33 -8.65 -19.29
C LEU A 7 25.24 -9.15 -17.83
N LEU A 8 26.35 -9.18 -17.09
CA LEU A 8 26.33 -9.57 -15.68
C LEU A 8 25.80 -8.45 -14.76
N ASN A 9 25.83 -7.19 -15.19
CA ASN A 9 25.37 -6.04 -14.38
C ASN A 9 23.91 -5.64 -14.63
N PHE A 10 23.17 -6.36 -15.48
CA PHE A 10 21.73 -6.15 -15.71
C PHE A 10 20.84 -7.18 -14.99
N LYS A 11 21.44 -8.05 -14.19
CA LYS A 11 20.79 -9.19 -13.53
C LYS A 11 21.17 -9.37 -12.06
N GLU A 12 21.57 -8.30 -11.37
CA GLU A 12 21.10 -8.17 -9.98
C GLU A 12 19.62 -7.79 -10.05
N SER A 13 18.80 -8.75 -10.48
CA SER A 13 17.38 -8.75 -10.15
C SER A 13 17.36 -8.55 -8.63
N LEU A 14 16.86 -7.41 -8.16
CA LEU A 14 16.69 -7.16 -6.73
C LEU A 14 15.73 -8.24 -6.24
N CYS A 15 16.28 -9.36 -5.74
CA CYS A 15 15.52 -10.43 -5.14
C CYS A 15 14.91 -9.83 -3.88
N TYR A 16 13.63 -9.49 -3.96
CA TYR A 16 12.93 -8.82 -2.87
C TYR A 16 12.26 -9.89 -2.02
N ILE A 17 12.71 -10.03 -0.78
CA ILE A 17 12.16 -11.01 0.14
C ILE A 17 10.95 -10.38 0.84
N TYR A 18 9.76 -10.52 0.23
CA TYR A 18 8.53 -10.42 1.00
C TYR A 18 8.40 -11.67 1.88
N PRO A 19 7.97 -11.56 3.15
CA PRO A 19 7.55 -12.75 3.90
C PRO A 19 6.37 -13.42 3.16
N PRO A 20 6.08 -14.71 3.41
CA PRO A 20 4.91 -15.36 2.84
C PRO A 20 3.63 -14.58 3.14
N THR A 21 2.85 -14.33 2.09
CA THR A 21 1.59 -13.57 2.16
C THR A 21 0.42 -14.42 1.71
N GLU A 22 -0.77 -14.03 2.15
CA GLU A 22 -2.06 -14.65 1.88
C GLU A 22 -3.12 -13.53 1.79
N PRO A 23 -4.34 -13.77 1.26
CA PRO A 23 -5.39 -12.74 1.24
C PRO A 23 -5.68 -12.15 2.62
N VAL A 24 -5.53 -12.93 3.69
CA VAL A 24 -5.72 -12.46 5.08
C VAL A 24 -4.46 -11.87 5.71
N ARG A 25 -3.29 -11.94 5.06
CA ARG A 25 -2.00 -11.40 5.52
C ARG A 25 -1.16 -10.91 4.34
N TYR A 26 -1.16 -9.62 4.09
CA TYR A 26 -0.75 -9.03 2.81
C TYR A 26 0.14 -7.80 2.99
N VAL A 27 0.80 -7.39 1.90
CA VAL A 27 1.59 -6.15 1.82
C VAL A 27 0.66 -4.96 1.65
N SER A 28 0.83 -3.90 2.43
CA SER A 28 -0.01 -2.69 2.38
C SER A 28 0.80 -1.43 2.73
N SER A 29 0.10 -0.31 2.94
CA SER A 29 0.65 0.99 3.32
C SER A 29 1.75 1.45 2.36
N ILE A 30 2.82 2.05 2.88
CA ILE A 30 3.85 2.73 2.10
C ILE A 30 4.50 1.84 1.04
N VAL A 31 4.63 0.53 1.30
CA VAL A 31 5.23 -0.40 0.33
C VAL A 31 4.28 -0.64 -0.83
N ALA A 32 3.03 -0.98 -0.56
CA ALA A 32 2.02 -1.20 -1.61
C ALA A 32 1.72 0.07 -2.41
N LEU A 33 1.71 1.25 -1.76
CA LEU A 33 1.55 2.55 -2.42
C LEU A 33 2.69 2.94 -3.38
N ASN A 34 3.80 2.20 -3.35
CA ASN A 34 4.90 2.38 -4.30
C ASN A 34 4.89 1.35 -5.43
N VAL A 35 3.97 0.37 -5.43
CA VAL A 35 3.81 -0.58 -6.54
C VAL A 35 2.91 0.05 -7.61
N HIS A 36 3.33 0.09 -8.87
CA HIS A 36 2.54 0.68 -9.96
C HIS A 36 1.15 0.06 -10.06
N SER A 37 0.12 0.91 -10.04
CA SER A 37 -1.26 0.53 -10.28
C SER A 37 -1.63 0.64 -11.77
N PRO A 38 -2.67 -0.08 -12.24
CA PRO A 38 -3.19 0.04 -13.60
C PRO A 38 -3.64 1.46 -13.97
N ASN A 39 -4.04 2.26 -12.98
CA ASN A 39 -4.49 3.64 -13.17
C ASN A 39 -3.32 4.63 -13.28
N GLY A 40 -2.07 4.15 -13.21
CA GLY A 40 -0.88 5.00 -13.29
C GLY A 40 -0.52 5.71 -11.99
N THR A 41 -1.10 5.31 -10.86
CA THR A 41 -0.66 5.73 -9.52
C THR A 41 0.45 4.81 -9.00
N GLY A 42 1.36 5.31 -8.15
CA GLY A 42 2.48 4.53 -7.59
C GLY A 42 3.83 5.22 -7.71
N ASP A 43 4.88 4.58 -7.20
CA ASP A 43 6.29 4.98 -7.37
C ASP A 43 6.65 6.42 -6.94
N TRP A 44 5.87 6.98 -6.01
CA TRP A 44 6.03 8.36 -5.56
C TRP A 44 7.29 8.58 -4.71
N HIS A 45 7.69 7.60 -3.90
CA HIS A 45 8.76 7.75 -2.90
C HIS A 45 10.06 7.00 -3.27
N SER A 46 10.24 6.68 -4.55
CA SER A 46 11.38 5.99 -5.17
C SER A 46 11.45 4.47 -4.96
N ALA A 47 12.23 3.82 -5.82
CA ALA A 47 12.67 2.42 -5.73
C ALA A 47 13.20 2.00 -4.33
N LYS A 48 13.60 2.95 -3.48
CA LYS A 48 14.02 2.68 -2.10
C LYS A 48 12.89 2.14 -1.24
N ALA A 49 11.63 2.49 -1.48
CA ALA A 49 10.52 1.92 -0.72
C ALA A 49 10.35 0.41 -0.98
N LEU A 50 10.81 -0.04 -2.14
CA LEU A 50 10.81 -1.41 -2.62
C LEU A 50 12.20 -2.05 -2.56
N SER A 51 13.15 -1.50 -1.78
CA SER A 51 14.44 -2.17 -1.53
C SER A 51 14.37 -3.11 -0.33
N ASP A 52 15.16 -4.18 -0.34
CA ASP A 52 15.22 -5.10 0.80
C ASP A 52 15.45 -4.33 2.12
N ARG A 53 14.68 -4.70 3.15
CA ARG A 53 14.72 -4.09 4.50
C ARG A 53 14.54 -2.57 4.54
N ALA A 54 13.90 -1.96 3.53
CA ALA A 54 13.57 -0.52 3.53
C ALA A 54 12.75 -0.11 4.76
N TYR A 55 11.84 -0.99 5.18
CA TYR A 55 10.98 -0.82 6.33
C TYR A 55 10.94 -2.13 7.15
N PRO A 56 10.80 -2.05 8.48
CA PRO A 56 10.42 -3.22 9.28
C PRO A 56 9.07 -3.80 8.84
N GLU A 57 8.93 -5.13 8.80
CA GLU A 57 7.71 -5.84 8.36
C GLU A 57 6.43 -5.33 9.02
N LYS A 58 6.48 -5.05 10.33
CA LYS A 58 5.33 -4.52 11.09
C LYS A 58 4.73 -3.22 10.55
N PHE A 59 5.44 -2.50 9.68
CA PHE A 59 4.94 -1.28 9.04
C PHE A 59 4.15 -1.55 7.76
N TYR A 60 4.40 -2.65 7.06
CA TYR A 60 3.84 -2.89 5.73
C TYR A 60 3.16 -4.25 5.57
N ILE A 61 3.30 -5.18 6.52
CA ILE A 61 2.54 -6.42 6.54
C ILE A 61 1.31 -6.21 7.42
N TYR A 62 0.14 -6.33 6.79
CA TYR A 62 -1.17 -6.14 7.40
C TYR A 62 -1.91 -7.47 7.46
N GLY A 63 -2.88 -7.55 8.37
CA GLY A 63 -3.84 -8.65 8.43
C GLY A 63 -3.72 -9.52 9.68
N GLU A 64 -4.13 -10.78 9.58
CA GLU A 64 -4.23 -11.67 10.73
C GLU A 64 -2.89 -11.85 11.46
N ASN A 65 -2.97 -11.84 12.80
CA ASN A 65 -1.83 -11.96 13.71
C ASN A 65 -0.75 -10.88 13.54
N GLN A 66 -1.07 -9.75 12.88
CA GLN A 66 -0.19 -8.59 12.77
C GLN A 66 -0.64 -7.46 13.70
N GLU A 67 0.29 -6.58 14.08
CA GLU A 67 -0.02 -5.36 14.84
C GLU A 67 -1.00 -4.46 14.08
N ARG A 68 -0.90 -4.46 12.74
CA ARG A 68 -1.76 -3.70 11.84
C ARG A 68 -2.72 -4.65 11.17
N ASN A 69 -4.01 -4.55 11.49
CA ASN A 69 -5.02 -5.42 10.92
C ASN A 69 -6.31 -4.65 10.64
N THR A 70 -6.69 -4.60 9.37
CA THR A 70 -7.91 -3.95 8.88
C THR A 70 -8.89 -4.95 8.25
N ASN A 71 -8.64 -6.26 8.34
CA ASN A 71 -9.51 -7.29 7.76
C ASN A 71 -10.92 -7.23 8.34
N HIS A 72 -11.07 -6.83 9.61
CA HIS A 72 -12.37 -6.67 10.25
C HIS A 72 -13.22 -5.52 9.65
N LEU A 73 -12.59 -4.60 8.91
CA LEU A 73 -13.27 -3.47 8.26
C LEU A 73 -13.54 -3.73 6.78
N PHE A 74 -12.59 -4.32 6.08
CA PHE A 74 -12.62 -4.44 4.62
C PHE A 74 -12.74 -5.88 4.10
N GLY A 75 -12.51 -6.89 4.94
CA GLY A 75 -12.25 -8.25 4.48
C GLY A 75 -11.12 -8.26 3.45
N ASP A 76 -11.38 -8.95 2.34
CA ASP A 76 -10.49 -9.06 1.18
C ASP A 76 -10.66 -7.92 0.15
N ASN A 77 -11.53 -6.94 0.40
CA ASN A 77 -11.79 -5.86 -0.55
C ASN A 77 -10.52 -5.07 -0.89
N GLY A 78 -10.14 -5.06 -2.16
CA GLY A 78 -8.95 -4.39 -2.65
C GLY A 78 -7.63 -5.14 -2.37
N ILE A 79 -7.66 -6.42 -2.01
CA ILE A 79 -6.48 -7.27 -1.93
C ILE A 79 -6.33 -8.05 -3.24
N ILE A 80 -5.14 -8.04 -3.82
CA ILE A 80 -4.86 -8.63 -5.14
C ILE A 80 -3.59 -9.47 -5.12
N ASP A 81 -3.45 -10.37 -6.10
CA ASP A 81 -2.15 -10.92 -6.46
C ASP A 81 -1.35 -9.86 -7.24
N GLY A 82 -0.31 -9.34 -6.59
CA GLY A 82 0.54 -8.29 -7.13
C GLY A 82 1.80 -8.77 -7.82
N THR A 83 1.99 -10.09 -7.95
CA THR A 83 3.23 -10.70 -8.47
C THR A 83 3.60 -10.14 -9.84
N ASP A 84 2.62 -10.04 -10.74
CA ASP A 84 2.85 -9.49 -12.10
C ASP A 84 3.20 -8.00 -12.10
N ARG A 85 2.65 -7.22 -11.15
CA ARG A 85 2.98 -5.79 -11.03
C ARG A 85 4.42 -5.60 -10.59
N LEU A 86 4.85 -6.35 -9.58
CA LEU A 86 6.24 -6.35 -9.10
C LEU A 86 7.22 -6.81 -10.19
N ASN A 87 6.90 -7.89 -10.89
CA ASN A 87 7.73 -8.41 -11.99
C ASN A 87 7.92 -7.38 -13.11
N LYS A 88 6.85 -6.65 -13.48
CA LYS A 88 6.92 -5.57 -14.48
C LYS A 88 7.79 -4.40 -14.04
N MET A 89 7.89 -4.16 -12.74
CA MET A 89 8.78 -3.17 -12.14
C MET A 89 10.22 -3.67 -11.97
N GLY A 90 10.52 -4.93 -12.32
CA GLY A 90 11.85 -5.53 -12.21
C GLY A 90 12.16 -6.15 -10.84
N TYR A 91 11.15 -6.30 -9.97
CA TYR A 91 11.25 -6.99 -8.69
C TYR A 91 10.73 -8.40 -8.82
N PHE A 92 11.51 -9.40 -8.39
CA PHE A 92 11.18 -10.81 -8.54
C PHE A 92 11.17 -11.48 -7.16
N PRO A 93 10.03 -11.46 -6.45
CA PRO A 93 9.94 -12.03 -5.10
C PRO A 93 10.14 -13.55 -5.07
N GLU A 94 10.74 -14.05 -3.99
CA GLU A 94 10.92 -15.50 -3.80
C GLU A 94 9.60 -16.20 -3.40
N ASN A 95 8.82 -15.55 -2.54
CA ASN A 95 7.53 -16.04 -2.07
C ASN A 95 6.43 -15.52 -2.98
N ILE A 96 5.92 -16.36 -3.88
CA ILE A 96 4.80 -16.05 -4.78
C ILE A 96 3.60 -16.98 -4.50
N PRO A 97 2.35 -16.50 -4.68
CA PRO A 97 1.98 -15.13 -5.05
C PRO A 97 2.27 -14.12 -3.93
N VAL A 98 2.52 -12.86 -4.30
CA VAL A 98 2.58 -11.75 -3.35
C VAL A 98 1.23 -11.07 -3.28
N TRP A 99 0.47 -11.34 -2.20
CA TRP A 99 -0.77 -10.67 -1.91
C TRP A 99 -0.50 -9.24 -1.41
N LEU A 100 -1.07 -8.25 -2.10
CA LEU A 100 -0.92 -6.84 -1.74
C LEU A 100 -2.26 -6.11 -1.80
N ALA A 101 -2.38 -5.06 -0.99
CA ALA A 101 -3.45 -4.10 -1.08
C ALA A 101 -3.26 -3.27 -2.36
N ASP A 102 -4.28 -3.23 -3.22
CA ASP A 102 -4.32 -2.27 -4.31
C ASP A 102 -4.35 -0.83 -3.76
N HIS A 103 -3.98 0.13 -4.58
CA HIS A 103 -3.67 1.49 -4.18
C HIS A 103 -4.69 2.14 -3.22
N PRO A 104 -6.00 2.11 -3.51
CA PRO A 104 -6.99 2.70 -2.61
C PRO A 104 -7.02 2.00 -1.25
N ARG A 105 -6.96 0.67 -1.24
CA ARG A 105 -6.90 -0.13 -0.01
C ARG A 105 -5.64 0.17 0.78
N ALA A 106 -4.48 0.25 0.13
CA ALA A 106 -3.21 0.58 0.77
C ALA A 106 -3.22 1.97 1.42
N CYS A 107 -3.85 2.94 0.75
CA CYS A 107 -4.05 4.28 1.32
C CYS A 107 -4.95 4.25 2.55
N VAL A 108 -6.09 3.56 2.48
CA VAL A 108 -7.02 3.51 3.62
C VAL A 108 -6.42 2.72 4.79
N ASP A 109 -5.69 1.64 4.54
CA ASP A 109 -4.95 0.91 5.57
C ASP A 109 -3.93 1.80 6.29
N TYR A 110 -3.19 2.62 5.53
CA TYR A 110 -2.26 3.58 6.11
C TYR A 110 -2.98 4.69 6.87
N LEU A 111 -4.06 5.23 6.31
CA LEU A 111 -4.89 6.26 6.93
C LEU A 111 -5.48 5.76 8.26
N TYR A 112 -6.05 4.56 8.28
CA TYR A 112 -6.65 3.97 9.48
C TYR A 112 -5.60 3.88 10.62
N THR A 113 -4.48 3.22 10.34
CA THR A 113 -3.45 2.95 11.34
C THR A 113 -2.62 4.18 11.74
N ALA A 114 -2.34 5.09 10.80
CA ALA A 114 -1.48 6.24 11.05
C ALA A 114 -2.25 7.49 11.46
N VAL A 115 -3.53 7.61 11.12
CA VAL A 115 -4.34 8.80 11.38
C VAL A 115 -5.53 8.49 12.26
N LEU A 116 -6.42 7.58 11.85
CA LEU A 116 -7.69 7.37 12.55
C LEU A 116 -7.47 6.86 13.98
N GLN A 117 -6.53 5.93 14.15
CA GLN A 117 -6.17 5.39 15.46
C GLN A 117 -5.31 6.32 16.34
N THR A 118 -4.68 7.36 15.77
CA THR A 118 -3.67 8.17 16.49
C THR A 118 -3.99 9.66 16.59
N GLY A 119 -4.92 10.17 15.78
CA GLY A 119 -5.20 11.61 15.64
C GLY A 119 -4.16 12.39 14.82
N SER A 120 -3.19 11.73 14.17
CA SER A 120 -2.13 12.41 13.40
C SER A 120 -2.59 12.87 12.01
N ILE A 121 -3.53 13.84 11.95
CA ILE A 121 -4.28 14.24 10.74
C ILE A 121 -3.41 14.55 9.50
N GLY A 122 -2.18 15.05 9.67
CA GLY A 122 -1.31 15.45 8.55
C GLY A 122 -0.46 14.34 7.92
N ARG A 123 -0.61 13.06 8.31
CA ARG A 123 0.28 11.98 7.83
C ARG A 123 -0.06 11.42 6.45
N VAL A 124 -1.31 11.52 6.04
CA VAL A 124 -1.78 10.99 4.75
C VAL A 124 -2.45 12.14 4.01
N ILE A 125 -1.91 12.52 2.86
CA ILE A 125 -2.47 13.55 1.99
C ILE A 125 -2.74 12.90 0.64
N LEU A 126 -3.97 12.97 0.14
CA LEU A 126 -4.34 12.26 -1.09
C LEU A 126 -3.58 12.76 -2.32
N ASP A 127 -3.35 14.07 -2.42
CA ASP A 127 -2.62 14.66 -3.55
C ASP A 127 -1.18 14.14 -3.69
N ASP A 128 -0.60 13.59 -2.61
CA ASP A 128 0.73 12.98 -2.65
C ASP A 128 0.75 11.61 -3.37
N TRP A 129 -0.42 10.96 -3.51
CA TRP A 129 -0.53 9.58 -3.99
C TRP A 129 -1.50 9.41 -5.18
N PHE A 130 -2.53 10.26 -5.24
CA PHE A 130 -3.68 10.18 -6.14
C PHE A 130 -3.86 11.52 -6.87
N PRO A 131 -3.31 11.66 -8.09
CA PRO A 131 -3.32 12.93 -8.81
C PRO A 131 -4.67 13.25 -9.46
N SER A 132 -5.52 12.24 -9.70
CA SER A 132 -6.84 12.40 -10.30
C SER A 132 -7.95 12.34 -9.25
N ASP A 133 -9.05 13.06 -9.47
CA ASP A 133 -10.21 13.02 -8.58
C ASP A 133 -10.92 11.66 -8.63
N GLU A 134 -10.85 10.95 -9.76
CA GLU A 134 -11.37 9.58 -9.89
C GLU A 134 -10.61 8.61 -8.97
N ASP A 135 -9.28 8.69 -8.92
CA ASP A 135 -8.53 7.83 -8.01
C ASP A 135 -8.77 8.20 -6.54
N LYS A 136 -8.91 9.50 -6.22
CA LYS A 136 -9.32 9.94 -4.87
C LYS A 136 -10.71 9.42 -4.50
N GLN A 137 -11.63 9.38 -5.45
CA GLN A 137 -12.98 8.86 -5.23
C GLN A 137 -12.94 7.40 -4.81
N SER A 138 -12.09 6.57 -5.43
CA SER A 138 -11.94 5.17 -5.03
C SER A 138 -11.47 4.98 -3.56
N VAL A 139 -10.68 5.92 -3.03
CA VAL A 139 -10.32 5.95 -1.60
C VAL A 139 -11.53 6.31 -0.75
N TYR A 140 -12.29 7.33 -1.16
CA TYR A 140 -13.50 7.74 -0.45
C TYR A 140 -14.60 6.68 -0.45
N ASP A 141 -14.72 5.89 -1.51
CA ASP A 141 -15.67 4.78 -1.59
C ASP A 141 -15.38 3.71 -0.54
N LEU A 142 -14.10 3.41 -0.29
CA LEU A 142 -13.69 2.52 0.80
C LEU A 142 -13.94 3.15 2.18
N LEU A 143 -13.67 4.46 2.33
CA LEU A 143 -13.93 5.16 3.58
C LEU A 143 -15.42 5.20 3.94
N ASN A 144 -16.28 5.42 2.96
CA ASN A 144 -17.73 5.44 3.15
C ASN A 144 -18.28 4.06 3.58
N GLN A 145 -17.65 2.97 3.14
CA GLN A 145 -18.01 1.62 3.56
C GLN A 145 -17.70 1.36 5.05
N ILE A 146 -16.56 1.87 5.54
CA ILE A 146 -16.12 1.59 6.91
C ILE A 146 -16.59 2.61 7.93
N GLU A 147 -17.00 3.81 7.50
CA GLU A 147 -17.41 4.89 8.39
C GLU A 147 -18.45 4.47 9.46
N PRO A 148 -19.48 3.64 9.16
CA PRO A 148 -20.43 3.15 10.16
C PRO A 148 -19.83 2.18 11.21
N HIS A 149 -18.66 1.62 10.94
CA HIS A 149 -17.98 0.64 11.78
C HIS A 149 -16.88 1.27 12.66
N LEU A 150 -16.56 2.54 12.43
CA LEU A 150 -15.58 3.27 13.22
C LEU A 150 -16.11 3.59 14.62
N ASN A 151 -15.23 3.56 15.61
CA ASN A 151 -15.56 4.13 16.92
C ASN A 151 -15.59 5.67 16.84
N THR A 152 -16.09 6.32 17.91
CA THR A 152 -16.23 7.78 17.96
C THR A 152 -14.93 8.52 17.64
N GLN A 153 -13.81 8.08 18.20
CA GLN A 153 -12.51 8.75 18.03
C GLN A 153 -11.99 8.61 16.59
N GLU A 154 -12.10 7.41 16.01
CA GLU A 154 -11.71 7.15 14.62
C GLU A 154 -12.58 7.95 13.65
N TRP A 155 -13.89 7.99 13.89
CA TRP A 155 -14.83 8.76 13.09
C TRP A 155 -14.53 10.26 13.15
N GLU A 156 -14.31 10.83 14.33
CA GLU A 156 -13.94 12.25 14.49
C GLU A 156 -12.64 12.57 13.75
N ASN A 157 -11.63 11.70 13.87
CA ASN A 157 -10.37 11.84 13.14
C ASN A 157 -10.59 11.77 11.62
N LEU A 158 -11.48 10.91 11.14
CA LEU A 158 -11.83 10.83 9.72
C LEU A 158 -12.47 12.14 9.25
N GLN A 159 -13.42 12.71 10.00
CA GLN A 159 -14.04 13.99 9.62
C GLN A 159 -13.03 15.13 9.57
N LEU A 160 -12.09 15.18 10.52
CA LEU A 160 -11.01 16.17 10.51
C LEU A 160 -10.06 15.98 9.33
N TRP A 161 -9.76 14.73 8.98
CA TRP A 161 -8.91 14.40 7.84
C TRP A 161 -9.57 14.75 6.50
N LYS A 162 -10.87 14.46 6.33
CA LYS A 162 -11.66 14.80 5.12
C LYS A 162 -11.62 16.30 4.81
N ARG A 163 -11.63 17.16 5.85
CA ARG A 163 -11.50 18.63 5.68
C ARG A 163 -10.17 19.08 5.06
N LYS A 164 -9.11 18.29 5.22
CA LYS A 164 -7.79 18.57 4.63
C LYS A 164 -7.58 17.87 3.29
N ASN A 165 -8.44 16.93 2.93
CA ASN A 165 -8.33 16.11 1.74
C ASN A 165 -9.64 16.10 0.94
N PRO A 166 -10.20 17.27 0.57
CA PRO A 166 -11.46 17.32 -0.18
C PRO A 166 -11.29 16.69 -1.57
N ILE A 167 -12.33 15.98 -2.03
CA ILE A 167 -12.53 15.73 -3.45
C ILE A 167 -13.30 16.94 -3.99
N MET A 168 -12.75 17.60 -5.02
CA MET A 168 -13.36 18.79 -5.65
C MET A 168 -14.33 18.39 -6.76
#